data_AF-A0A2S8R9L4-F1
#
_entry.id   AF-A0A2S8R9L4-F1
#
_cell.length_a   1.000
_cell.length_b   1.000
_cell.length_c   1.000
_cell.angle_alpha   90.00
_cell.angle_beta   90.00
_cell.angle_gamma   90.00
#
_symmetry.space_group_name_H-M   'P 1'
#
loop_
_entity.id
_entity.type
_entity.pdbx_description
1 polymer ?
#
loop_
_entity_poly.entity_id
_entity_poly.type
_entity_poly.pdbx_seq_one_letter_code
_entity_poly.pdbx_strand_id
1 'polypeptide(L)'
;MMQKRLKIAKRILNPDTGVLIVTIDEHEVHHLRTLLEELFPEAYIQMVTIVINPKGGTQGRFSRVEEYAIFCFMPNAYVVGGSDPLLGEVKATSMKPRWKGLLRSGADSRREDSKNQFYPILIDAEKNKLIKALEPLPYPEKPDLDAKIDGYSVVWPIRSDLSEGRWMLSNSTLNNLIEKGYASLGRYDPKRKTWGVTYLSQKFQQQIENGEIIITGRDEIRNVVDVEFANSQSKQIMTVWHRSLHDAGAYGSDLVSNIIGQSRAFSFPKSLYSTKDAIAAIVRNNKNALILNFFAGSGTTLHAVNLLNAEDNGNRRCILVTNNEVSDEESKILRSNGYQPGDPEWEKLGICRAVTWPRTKYSILGKRDDGTVLAGEYFTNLTETKEVERSFYHLGFAESFEVLTNNAKKQLISLLRNKEGKTQLPQTLVKTDSKFIVSDKHTASILFDVNAVDEWLDALEDQDHIIDFYIVVKETAVFKRIKAQVSDLLGPINITSQVKRPMSEGFPTNVEYFKLDFLDKNSVSLGQQFHEILPLLWLKSGAIGKRPEISSSEEPEMLILPQNHFAILIDETKYAEFAEKLSEENNIEVIYFVTNSEEAFREMSSGIKVSKTYQLYRDYIDNFVLGSRRDS
;
A
#
# COMPACT_ATOMS: atom_id res chain seq x y z
N MET A 1 18.70 32.81 -1.39
CA MET A 1 19.25 31.45 -1.68
C MET A 1 18.21 30.55 -2.34
N MET A 2 17.02 30.35 -1.75
CA MET A 2 15.96 29.49 -2.30
C MET A 2 15.35 29.95 -3.64
N GLN A 3 15.15 31.26 -3.85
CA GLN A 3 14.57 31.79 -5.10
C GLN A 3 15.28 31.28 -6.36
N LYS A 4 16.62 31.23 -6.37
CA LYS A 4 17.40 30.73 -7.52
C LYS A 4 17.11 29.26 -7.81
N ARG A 5 17.01 28.43 -6.77
CA ARG A 5 16.70 26.99 -6.90
C ARG A 5 15.27 26.77 -7.37
N LEU A 6 14.31 27.50 -6.80
CA LEU A 6 12.90 27.41 -7.16
C LEU A 6 12.64 27.86 -8.61
N LYS A 7 13.36 28.89 -9.11
CA LYS A 7 13.31 29.27 -10.53
C LYS A 7 13.72 28.12 -11.46
N ILE A 8 14.76 27.37 -11.09
CA ILE A 8 15.18 26.18 -11.86
C ILE A 8 14.16 25.06 -11.72
N ALA A 9 13.68 24.79 -10.50
CA ALA A 9 12.65 23.77 -10.25
C ALA A 9 11.38 24.02 -11.08
N LYS A 10 10.94 25.28 -11.20
CA LYS A 10 9.82 25.67 -12.05
C LYS A 10 10.01 25.28 -13.52
N ARG A 11 11.24 25.42 -14.04
CA ARG A 11 11.54 25.11 -15.46
C ARG A 11 11.47 23.63 -15.78
N ILE A 12 11.68 22.76 -14.79
CA ILE A 12 11.72 21.30 -14.97
C ILE A 12 10.47 20.60 -14.44
N LEU A 13 9.64 21.29 -13.66
CA LEU A 13 8.35 20.78 -13.22
C LEU A 13 7.39 20.72 -14.41
N ASN A 14 6.63 19.63 -14.53
CA ASN A 14 5.58 19.54 -15.55
C ASN A 14 4.58 20.70 -15.36
N PRO A 15 4.40 21.59 -16.35
CA PRO A 15 3.63 22.81 -16.17
C PRO A 15 2.12 22.59 -16.05
N ASP A 16 1.65 21.38 -16.33
CA ASP A 16 0.24 21.03 -16.34
C ASP A 16 -0.15 20.20 -15.11
N THR A 17 0.56 19.09 -14.89
CA THR A 17 0.21 18.10 -13.85
C THR A 17 1.27 17.96 -12.76
N GLY A 18 2.30 18.80 -12.75
CA GLY A 18 3.37 18.76 -11.75
C GLY A 18 2.90 19.25 -10.37
N VAL A 19 3.53 18.73 -9.32
CA VAL A 19 3.36 19.23 -7.95
C VAL A 19 4.73 19.44 -7.31
N LEU A 20 4.96 20.64 -6.79
CA LEU A 20 6.11 20.93 -5.93
C LEU A 20 5.68 20.77 -4.46
N ILE A 21 6.41 19.97 -3.69
CA ILE A 21 6.17 19.76 -2.26
C ILE A 21 7.37 20.31 -1.50
N VAL A 22 7.14 21.23 -0.57
CA VAL A 22 8.19 21.80 0.28
C VAL A 22 7.81 21.65 1.74
N THR A 23 8.57 20.85 2.49
CA THR A 23 8.44 20.78 3.95
C THR A 23 9.24 21.90 4.60
N ILE A 24 8.64 22.61 5.54
CA ILE A 24 9.23 23.76 6.22
C ILE A 24 8.74 23.84 7.67
N ASP A 25 9.56 24.44 8.52
CA ASP A 25 9.17 24.78 9.89
C ASP A 25 8.47 26.14 9.95
N GLU A 26 8.08 26.55 11.14
CA GLU A 26 7.43 27.83 11.46
C GLU A 26 8.33 29.05 11.25
N HIS A 27 9.67 28.89 11.20
CA HIS A 27 10.58 30.04 11.13
C HIS A 27 10.53 30.71 9.76
N GLU A 28 10.41 29.92 8.69
CA GLU A 28 10.48 30.42 7.31
C GLU A 28 9.21 30.19 6.48
N VAL A 29 8.16 29.60 7.06
CA VAL A 29 6.91 29.27 6.34
C VAL A 29 6.29 30.47 5.64
N HIS A 30 6.26 31.65 6.27
CA HIS A 30 5.64 32.85 5.71
C HIS A 30 6.46 33.44 4.54
N HIS A 31 7.78 33.50 4.68
CA HIS A 31 8.66 33.98 3.62
C HIS A 31 8.64 33.02 2.42
N LEU A 32 8.71 31.72 2.68
CA LEU A 32 8.63 30.69 1.64
C LEU A 32 7.28 30.74 0.93
N ARG A 33 6.16 30.87 1.66
CA ARG A 33 4.83 30.96 1.06
C ARG A 33 4.72 32.14 0.10
N THR A 34 5.17 33.32 0.53
CA THR A 34 5.17 34.53 -0.30
C THR A 34 6.02 34.34 -1.55
N LEU A 35 7.21 33.75 -1.41
CA LEU A 35 8.11 33.47 -2.52
C LEU A 35 7.51 32.47 -3.53
N LEU A 36 6.81 31.45 -3.05
CA LEU A 36 6.14 30.47 -3.92
C LEU A 36 4.98 31.11 -4.69
N GLU A 37 4.20 32.00 -4.07
CA GLU A 37 3.14 32.75 -4.75
C GLU A 37 3.70 33.68 -5.85
N GLU A 38 4.84 34.34 -5.59
CA GLU A 38 5.52 35.17 -6.61
C GLU A 38 6.04 34.33 -7.78
N LEU A 39 6.65 33.17 -7.50
CA LEU A 39 7.29 32.35 -8.52
C LEU A 39 6.32 31.45 -9.28
N PHE A 40 5.21 31.02 -8.67
CA PHE A 40 4.22 30.10 -9.24
C PHE A 40 2.80 30.70 -9.19
N PRO A 41 2.55 31.87 -9.81
CA PRO A 41 1.24 32.51 -9.80
C PRO A 41 0.12 31.66 -10.44
N GLU A 42 0.49 30.70 -11.29
CA GLU A 42 -0.43 29.76 -11.93
C GLU A 42 -0.79 28.55 -11.06
N ALA A 43 -0.03 28.30 -9.99
CA ALA A 43 -0.23 27.14 -9.14
C ALA A 43 -1.29 27.41 -8.07
N TYR A 44 -2.13 26.40 -7.81
CA TYR A 44 -2.91 26.38 -6.58
C TYR A 44 -2.01 25.92 -5.44
N ILE A 45 -1.82 26.76 -4.42
CA ILE A 45 -0.90 26.44 -3.32
C ILE A 45 -1.69 26.16 -2.05
N GLN A 46 -1.52 24.95 -1.50
CA GLN A 46 -2.15 24.49 -0.27
C GLN A 46 -1.11 24.13 0.79
N MET A 47 -1.42 24.42 2.06
CA MET A 47 -0.56 24.06 3.19
C MET A 47 -1.19 22.92 3.99
N VAL A 48 -0.35 21.97 4.40
CA VAL A 48 -0.70 20.82 5.24
C VAL A 48 0.15 20.86 6.50
N THR A 49 -0.44 20.61 7.66
CA THR A 49 0.26 20.44 8.94
C THR A 49 0.49 18.96 9.20
N ILE A 50 1.73 18.56 9.49
CA ILE A 50 2.09 17.17 9.74
C ILE A 50 2.64 17.05 11.17
N VAL A 51 1.99 16.24 12.00
CA VAL A 51 2.49 15.93 13.35
C VAL A 51 3.64 14.93 13.24
N ILE A 52 4.85 15.41 13.55
CA ILE A 52 6.11 14.65 13.42
C ILE A 52 6.78 14.32 14.75
N ASN A 53 6.33 14.95 15.84
CA ASN A 53 6.80 14.67 17.19
C ASN A 53 5.61 14.76 18.17
N PRO A 54 4.76 13.72 18.27
CA PRO A 54 3.55 13.76 19.09
C PRO A 54 3.83 13.92 20.59
N LYS A 55 5.04 13.62 21.05
CA LYS A 55 5.46 13.83 22.45
C LYS A 55 5.67 15.32 22.78
N GLY A 56 5.88 16.14 21.76
CA GLY A 56 6.19 17.55 21.89
C GLY A 56 7.66 17.81 22.24
N GLY A 57 8.20 18.90 21.70
CA GLY A 57 9.44 19.52 22.17
C GLY A 57 9.14 20.92 22.66
N THR A 58 9.46 21.23 23.92
CA THR A 58 9.23 22.57 24.46
C THR A 58 10.03 23.60 23.67
N GLN A 59 9.34 24.52 23.00
CA GLN A 59 9.93 25.65 22.29
C GLN A 59 9.19 26.93 22.71
N GLY A 60 9.84 27.73 23.56
CA GLY A 60 9.21 28.92 24.14
C GLY A 60 8.13 28.55 25.16
N ARG A 61 6.89 28.96 24.90
CA ARG A 61 5.76 28.82 25.85
C ARG A 61 4.88 27.60 25.60
N PHE A 62 5.03 26.94 24.45
CA PHE A 62 4.26 25.76 24.06
C PHE A 62 5.18 24.64 23.58
N SER A 63 4.71 23.41 23.65
CA SER A 63 5.41 22.26 23.06
C SER A 63 5.00 22.12 21.61
N ARG A 64 5.99 22.13 20.71
CA ARG A 64 5.79 21.97 19.28
C ARG A 64 5.79 20.49 18.90
N VAL A 65 4.89 20.11 18.01
CA VAL A 65 4.70 18.71 17.56
C VAL A 65 4.76 18.55 16.04
N GLU A 66 4.76 19.64 15.30
CA GLU A 66 4.42 19.67 13.88
C GLU A 66 5.44 20.34 12.97
N GLU A 67 5.34 20.03 11.68
CA GLU A 67 5.91 20.78 10.57
C GLU A 67 4.84 21.10 9.52
N TYR A 68 5.19 21.94 8.54
CA TYR A 68 4.31 22.30 7.44
C TYR A 68 4.82 21.68 6.13
N ALA A 69 3.92 21.17 5.31
CA ALA A 69 4.18 20.81 3.91
C ALA A 69 3.35 21.73 3.00
N ILE A 70 4.03 22.50 2.17
CA ILE A 70 3.40 23.36 1.16
C ILE A 70 3.39 22.61 -0.16
N PHE A 71 2.19 22.41 -0.72
CA PHE A 71 1.97 21.80 -2.02
C PHE A 71 1.61 22.89 -3.02
N CYS A 72 2.41 23.04 -4.08
CA CYS A 72 2.08 23.87 -5.24
C CYS A 72 1.60 22.97 -6.38
N PHE A 73 0.30 22.96 -6.63
CA PHE A 73 -0.35 22.20 -7.69
C PHE A 73 -0.36 23.01 -8.98
N MET A 74 0.27 22.50 -10.04
CA MET A 74 0.05 23.05 -11.38
C MET A 74 -1.43 22.86 -11.80
N PRO A 75 -1.94 23.62 -12.78
CA PRO A 75 -3.38 23.82 -12.99
C PRO A 75 -4.27 22.57 -13.01
N ASN A 76 -3.78 21.44 -13.54
CA ASN A 76 -4.52 20.19 -13.64
C ASN A 76 -4.02 19.11 -12.67
N ALA A 77 -3.14 19.45 -11.74
CA ALA A 77 -2.71 18.57 -10.68
C ALA A 77 -3.73 18.57 -9.52
N TYR A 78 -4.03 17.39 -8.99
CA TYR A 78 -4.94 17.23 -7.87
C TYR A 78 -4.46 16.14 -6.93
N VAL A 79 -4.95 16.18 -5.69
CA VAL A 79 -4.75 15.09 -4.74
C VAL A 79 -5.54 13.89 -5.22
N VAL A 80 -4.83 12.77 -5.42
CA VAL A 80 -5.47 11.51 -5.75
C VAL A 80 -6.13 10.97 -4.48
N GLY A 81 -7.47 11.02 -4.44
CA GLY A 81 -8.25 10.50 -3.33
C GLY A 81 -7.95 9.03 -3.02
N GLY A 82 -8.09 8.66 -1.74
CA GLY A 82 -7.94 7.28 -1.26
C GLY A 82 -8.86 7.01 -0.06
N SER A 83 -8.85 5.79 0.45
CA SER A 83 -9.60 5.39 1.66
C SER A 83 -9.00 5.93 2.96
N ASP A 84 -7.88 6.65 2.90
CA ASP A 84 -7.13 7.12 4.06
C ASP A 84 -7.06 8.67 4.11
N PRO A 85 -7.66 9.31 5.14
CA PRO A 85 -7.65 10.75 5.35
C PRO A 85 -6.37 11.31 5.99
N LEU A 86 -5.45 10.44 6.38
CA LEU A 86 -4.21 10.73 7.12
C LEU A 86 -4.40 11.38 8.50
N LEU A 87 -5.62 11.35 9.05
CA LEU A 87 -5.97 11.94 10.34
C LEU A 87 -6.48 10.88 11.34
N GLY A 88 -5.67 10.58 12.35
CA GLY A 88 -5.93 9.50 13.32
C GLY A 88 -5.30 8.19 12.87
N GLU A 89 -5.42 7.10 13.63
CA GLU A 89 -4.84 5.80 13.24
C GLU A 89 -5.72 5.01 12.26
N VAL A 90 -5.10 4.23 11.37
CA VAL A 90 -5.83 3.27 10.53
C VAL A 90 -6.13 2.14 11.51
N LYS A 91 -7.40 1.87 11.77
CA LYS A 91 -7.75 0.67 12.55
C LYS A 91 -7.20 -0.52 11.79
N ALA A 92 -6.16 -1.15 12.34
CA ALA A 92 -5.43 -2.27 11.75
C ALA A 92 -6.29 -3.55 11.57
N THR A 93 -7.57 -3.46 11.88
CA THR A 93 -8.59 -4.50 11.77
C THR A 93 -9.90 -3.84 11.34
N SER A 94 -10.13 -3.75 10.02
CA SER A 94 -11.51 -3.68 9.53
C SER A 94 -12.07 -5.10 9.54
N MET A 95 -13.23 -5.29 10.16
CA MET A 95 -13.98 -6.53 9.98
C MET A 95 -14.66 -6.44 8.62
N LYS A 96 -14.69 -7.54 7.87
CA LYS A 96 -15.62 -7.68 6.75
C LYS A 96 -16.88 -8.39 7.24
N PRO A 97 -18.08 -8.01 6.77
CA PRO A 97 -19.27 -8.77 7.06
C PRO A 97 -19.07 -10.21 6.56
N ARG A 98 -19.38 -11.19 7.40
CA ARG A 98 -19.28 -12.61 7.02
C ARG A 98 -20.43 -12.93 6.06
N TRP A 99 -20.13 -13.63 4.98
CA TRP A 99 -21.16 -14.17 4.11
C TRP A 99 -21.71 -15.45 4.74
N LYS A 100 -22.99 -15.43 5.09
CA LYS A 100 -23.69 -16.53 5.77
C LYS A 100 -23.80 -17.73 4.83
N GLY A 101 -23.52 -18.94 5.30
CA GLY A 101 -23.71 -20.16 4.51
C GLY A 101 -25.18 -20.40 4.20
N LEU A 102 -25.52 -20.89 3.01
CA LEU A 102 -26.91 -21.07 2.57
C LEU A 102 -27.57 -22.35 3.12
N LEU A 103 -26.78 -23.40 3.37
CA LEU A 103 -27.28 -24.65 3.94
C LEU A 103 -27.69 -24.45 5.40
N ARG A 104 -28.92 -24.82 5.77
CA ARG A 104 -29.42 -24.67 7.15
C ARG A 104 -28.63 -25.58 8.11
N SER A 105 -28.08 -24.99 9.17
CA SER A 105 -27.54 -25.68 10.35
C SER A 105 -28.51 -25.55 11.54
N GLY A 106 -28.33 -26.37 12.59
CA GLY A 106 -29.17 -26.34 13.79
C GLY A 106 -30.50 -27.10 13.67
N ALA A 107 -31.50 -26.65 14.42
CA ALA A 107 -32.86 -27.20 14.41
C ALA A 107 -33.57 -26.99 13.05
N ASP A 108 -34.52 -27.86 12.74
CA ASP A 108 -35.35 -27.83 11.51
C ASP A 108 -34.52 -27.75 10.21
N SER A 109 -33.45 -28.54 10.14
CA SER A 109 -32.42 -28.45 9.10
C SER A 109 -32.45 -29.59 8.07
N ARG A 110 -33.41 -30.50 8.17
CA ARG A 110 -33.66 -31.60 7.22
C ARG A 110 -34.64 -31.14 6.15
N ARG A 111 -34.64 -31.85 5.01
CA ARG A 111 -35.59 -31.59 3.92
C ARG A 111 -37.05 -31.72 4.36
N GLU A 112 -37.34 -32.67 5.25
CA GLU A 112 -38.69 -32.93 5.75
C GLU A 112 -39.29 -31.74 6.52
N ASP A 113 -38.43 -30.92 7.14
CA ASP A 113 -38.83 -29.74 7.91
C ASP A 113 -39.31 -28.59 7.00
N SER A 114 -38.82 -28.51 5.76
CA SER A 114 -39.32 -27.57 4.74
C SER A 114 -39.07 -28.08 3.34
N LYS A 115 -40.09 -28.77 2.81
CA LYS A 115 -40.06 -29.47 1.50
C LYS A 115 -39.77 -28.52 0.33
N ASN A 116 -40.19 -27.26 0.43
CA ASN A 116 -40.03 -26.26 -0.63
C ASN A 116 -38.65 -25.58 -0.63
N GLN A 117 -37.79 -25.84 0.35
CA GLN A 117 -36.43 -25.28 0.41
C GLN A 117 -35.36 -26.30 -0.01
N PHE A 118 -35.78 -27.31 -0.77
CA PHE A 118 -34.91 -28.27 -1.42
C PHE A 118 -35.02 -28.07 -2.93
N TYR A 119 -34.13 -27.26 -3.49
CA TYR A 119 -34.13 -26.90 -4.92
C TYR A 119 -32.70 -26.94 -5.48
N PRO A 120 -32.55 -27.21 -6.79
CA PRO A 120 -31.25 -27.17 -7.46
C PRO A 120 -30.80 -25.73 -7.72
N ILE A 121 -29.49 -25.48 -7.58
CA ILE A 121 -28.86 -24.21 -7.95
C ILE A 121 -27.86 -24.48 -9.08
N LEU A 122 -28.02 -23.79 -10.21
CA LEU A 122 -27.13 -23.90 -11.37
C LEU A 122 -25.87 -23.07 -11.15
N ILE A 123 -24.71 -23.65 -11.47
CA ILE A 123 -23.40 -23.01 -11.35
C ILE A 123 -22.52 -23.20 -12.58
N ASP A 124 -21.69 -22.21 -12.84
CA ASP A 124 -20.55 -22.31 -13.75
C ASP A 124 -19.28 -22.55 -12.91
N ALA A 125 -18.81 -23.80 -12.93
CA ALA A 125 -17.66 -24.22 -12.12
C ALA A 125 -16.33 -23.65 -12.65
N GLU A 126 -16.21 -23.37 -13.95
CA GLU A 126 -15.00 -22.80 -14.55
C GLU A 126 -14.84 -21.34 -14.15
N LYS A 127 -15.95 -20.60 -14.14
CA LYS A 127 -15.97 -19.18 -13.75
C LYS A 127 -16.20 -18.96 -12.25
N ASN A 128 -16.42 -20.02 -11.49
CA ASN A 128 -16.82 -19.99 -10.07
C ASN A 128 -18.03 -19.05 -9.82
N LYS A 129 -19.10 -19.23 -10.58
CA LYS A 129 -20.25 -18.32 -10.64
C LYS A 129 -21.58 -19.04 -10.33
N LEU A 130 -22.45 -18.39 -9.57
CA LEU A 130 -23.86 -18.77 -9.43
C LEU A 130 -24.67 -18.27 -10.62
N ILE A 131 -25.47 -19.13 -11.24
CA ILE A 131 -26.32 -18.79 -12.39
C ILE A 131 -27.74 -18.46 -11.94
N LYS A 132 -28.46 -19.44 -11.38
CA LYS A 132 -29.81 -19.27 -10.83
C LYS A 132 -30.24 -20.47 -9.98
N ALA A 133 -31.15 -20.25 -9.05
CA ALA A 133 -31.93 -21.27 -8.37
C ALA A 133 -33.16 -21.65 -9.20
N LEU A 134 -33.44 -22.95 -9.28
CA LEU A 134 -34.60 -23.51 -9.98
C LEU A 134 -35.76 -23.79 -9.02
N GLU A 135 -36.84 -24.36 -9.55
CA GLU A 135 -37.99 -24.79 -8.74
C GLU A 135 -37.63 -25.95 -7.78
N PRO A 136 -38.28 -26.03 -6.61
CA PRO A 136 -38.08 -27.11 -5.66
C PRO A 136 -38.37 -28.49 -6.25
N LEU A 137 -37.54 -29.46 -5.87
CA LEU A 137 -37.76 -30.85 -6.23
C LEU A 137 -38.90 -31.42 -5.37
N PRO A 138 -40.00 -31.92 -5.96
CA PRO A 138 -41.12 -32.48 -5.21
C PRO A 138 -40.67 -33.54 -4.22
N TYR A 139 -41.17 -33.48 -2.99
CA TYR A 139 -40.89 -34.52 -1.99
C TYR A 139 -41.80 -35.73 -2.24
N PRO A 140 -41.30 -36.99 -2.27
CA PRO A 140 -39.99 -37.45 -1.80
C PRO A 140 -38.95 -37.74 -2.91
N GLU A 141 -39.06 -37.15 -4.10
CA GLU A 141 -38.14 -37.42 -5.21
C GLU A 141 -36.69 -37.14 -4.84
N LYS A 142 -35.76 -37.98 -5.30
CA LYS A 142 -34.33 -37.88 -4.96
C LYS A 142 -33.59 -37.00 -5.97
N PRO A 143 -32.64 -36.17 -5.52
CA PRO A 143 -31.82 -35.38 -6.44
C PRO A 143 -30.88 -36.29 -7.25
N ASP A 144 -30.64 -35.94 -8.50
CA ASP A 144 -29.47 -36.41 -9.22
C ASP A 144 -28.28 -35.48 -8.91
N LEU A 145 -27.29 -36.01 -8.19
CA LEU A 145 -26.11 -35.27 -7.75
C LEU A 145 -25.06 -35.10 -8.86
N ASP A 146 -25.15 -35.89 -9.94
CA ASP A 146 -24.21 -35.86 -11.06
C ASP A 146 -24.83 -35.17 -12.30
N ALA A 147 -26.10 -34.75 -12.22
CA ALA A 147 -26.80 -34.06 -13.28
C ALA A 147 -26.16 -32.72 -13.68
N LYS A 148 -26.21 -32.45 -14.98
CA LYS A 148 -26.02 -31.12 -15.54
C LYS A 148 -27.32 -30.64 -16.17
N ILE A 149 -27.70 -29.40 -15.89
CA ILE A 149 -28.89 -28.77 -16.46
C ILE A 149 -28.40 -27.58 -17.29
N ASP A 150 -28.80 -27.53 -18.57
CA ASP A 150 -28.37 -26.52 -19.53
C ASP A 150 -26.83 -26.40 -19.64
N GLY A 151 -26.11 -27.51 -19.45
CA GLY A 151 -24.64 -27.57 -19.46
C GLY A 151 -23.97 -27.14 -18.14
N TYR A 152 -24.73 -26.61 -17.18
CA TYR A 152 -24.25 -26.18 -15.87
C TYR A 152 -24.30 -27.29 -14.83
N SER A 153 -23.34 -27.29 -13.91
CA SER A 153 -23.36 -28.18 -12.74
C SER A 153 -24.43 -27.74 -11.75
N VAL A 154 -24.93 -28.68 -10.95
CA VAL A 154 -26.04 -28.46 -10.02
C VAL A 154 -25.59 -28.61 -8.57
N VAL A 155 -26.00 -27.67 -7.72
CA VAL A 155 -25.74 -27.69 -6.28
C VAL A 155 -27.01 -28.09 -5.53
N TRP A 156 -26.89 -29.06 -4.63
CA TRP A 156 -27.96 -29.56 -3.77
C TRP A 156 -27.63 -29.37 -2.27
N PRO A 157 -28.64 -29.20 -1.39
CA PRO A 157 -28.43 -29.01 0.05
C PRO A 157 -28.14 -30.35 0.74
N ILE A 158 -26.96 -30.92 0.48
CA ILE A 158 -26.50 -32.18 1.06
C ILE A 158 -25.67 -31.91 2.32
N ARG A 159 -25.98 -32.64 3.39
CA ARG A 159 -25.33 -32.51 4.71
C ARG A 159 -24.08 -33.39 4.81
N SER A 160 -23.27 -33.16 5.84
CA SER A 160 -22.00 -33.88 6.08
C SER A 160 -22.17 -35.37 6.39
N ASP A 161 -23.34 -35.74 6.91
CA ASP A 161 -23.82 -37.12 7.12
C ASP A 161 -24.48 -37.73 5.87
N LEU A 162 -24.37 -37.06 4.71
CA LEU A 162 -24.94 -37.43 3.41
C LEU A 162 -26.46 -37.42 3.32
N SER A 163 -27.13 -36.93 4.35
CA SER A 163 -28.59 -36.75 4.31
C SER A 163 -29.01 -35.50 3.54
N GLU A 164 -30.30 -35.44 3.21
CA GLU A 164 -30.94 -34.28 2.60
C GLU A 164 -31.24 -33.21 3.65
N GLY A 165 -30.58 -32.06 3.51
CA GLY A 165 -30.87 -30.85 4.27
C GLY A 165 -31.88 -29.95 3.56
N ARG A 166 -31.88 -28.68 3.93
CA ARG A 166 -32.63 -27.62 3.23
C ARG A 166 -31.80 -26.35 3.15
N TRP A 167 -32.07 -25.53 2.15
CA TRP A 167 -31.57 -24.16 2.08
C TRP A 167 -32.26 -23.28 3.14
N MET A 168 -31.59 -22.19 3.53
CA MET A 168 -32.17 -21.19 4.41
C MET A 168 -33.14 -20.25 3.69
N LEU A 169 -32.93 -20.01 2.40
CA LEU A 169 -33.72 -19.09 1.59
C LEU A 169 -34.69 -19.85 0.66
N SER A 170 -35.67 -19.16 0.09
CA SER A 170 -36.40 -19.68 -1.08
C SER A 170 -35.57 -19.49 -2.35
N ASN A 171 -35.91 -20.22 -3.41
CA ASN A 171 -35.31 -20.06 -4.72
C ASN A 171 -35.47 -18.62 -5.25
N SER A 172 -36.65 -18.01 -5.07
CA SER A 172 -36.92 -16.63 -5.47
C SER A 172 -36.04 -15.61 -4.76
N THR A 173 -35.88 -15.72 -3.43
CA THR A 173 -35.03 -14.83 -2.66
C THR A 173 -33.57 -15.00 -3.05
N LEU A 174 -33.09 -16.24 -3.23
CA LEU A 174 -31.72 -16.47 -3.67
C LEU A 174 -31.45 -15.88 -5.06
N ASN A 175 -32.38 -16.00 -6.00
CA ASN A 175 -32.24 -15.38 -7.32
C ASN A 175 -32.10 -13.86 -7.26
N ASN A 176 -32.86 -13.19 -6.37
CA ASN A 176 -32.69 -11.75 -6.14
C ASN A 176 -31.29 -11.40 -5.62
N LEU A 177 -30.75 -12.21 -4.71
CA LEU A 177 -29.39 -12.01 -4.20
C LEU A 177 -28.32 -12.26 -5.25
N ILE A 178 -28.48 -13.28 -6.10
CA ILE A 178 -27.57 -13.54 -7.22
C ILE A 178 -27.55 -12.33 -8.17
N GLU A 179 -28.70 -11.75 -8.50
CA GLU A 179 -28.80 -10.57 -9.38
C GLU A 179 -28.07 -9.35 -8.80
N LYS A 180 -28.26 -9.09 -7.50
CA LYS A 180 -27.55 -8.02 -6.77
C LYS A 180 -26.06 -8.30 -6.56
N GLY A 181 -25.61 -9.53 -6.82
CA GLY A 181 -24.25 -10.00 -6.54
C GLY A 181 -23.97 -10.25 -5.06
N TYR A 182 -25.01 -10.52 -4.27
CA TYR A 182 -24.99 -10.76 -2.82
C TYR A 182 -25.02 -12.25 -2.45
N ALA A 183 -24.80 -13.14 -3.42
CA ALA A 183 -24.61 -14.57 -3.22
C ALA A 183 -23.35 -15.03 -3.96
N SER A 184 -22.59 -15.95 -3.37
CA SER A 184 -21.29 -16.40 -3.88
C SER A 184 -21.14 -17.91 -3.83
N LEU A 185 -20.41 -18.45 -4.81
CA LEU A 185 -20.06 -19.87 -4.90
C LEU A 185 -18.75 -20.14 -4.16
N GLY A 186 -18.82 -21.06 -3.21
CA GLY A 186 -17.69 -21.53 -2.41
C GLY A 186 -17.04 -22.79 -2.97
N ARG A 187 -16.22 -23.44 -2.13
CA ARG A 187 -15.46 -24.63 -2.52
C ARG A 187 -16.36 -25.84 -2.78
N TYR A 188 -15.91 -26.69 -3.71
CA TYR A 188 -16.49 -28.01 -3.94
C TYR A 188 -16.17 -28.97 -2.80
N ASP A 189 -17.15 -29.76 -2.39
CA ASP A 189 -17.01 -30.85 -1.42
C ASP A 189 -17.17 -32.20 -2.13
N PRO A 190 -16.06 -32.94 -2.35
CA PRO A 190 -16.09 -34.22 -3.07
C PRO A 190 -16.92 -35.30 -2.36
N LYS A 191 -17.01 -35.25 -1.02
CA LYS A 191 -17.75 -36.25 -0.24
C LYS A 191 -19.26 -36.05 -0.40
N ARG A 192 -19.70 -34.79 -0.37
CA ARG A 192 -21.12 -34.43 -0.50
C ARG A 192 -21.57 -34.22 -1.95
N LYS A 193 -20.63 -34.27 -2.90
CA LYS A 193 -20.84 -33.95 -4.33
C LYS A 193 -21.61 -32.63 -4.51
N THR A 194 -21.23 -31.60 -3.78
CA THR A 194 -21.93 -30.31 -3.81
C THR A 194 -20.97 -29.17 -3.49
N TRP A 195 -21.39 -27.93 -3.70
CA TRP A 195 -20.61 -26.72 -3.41
C TRP A 195 -21.14 -26.00 -2.17
N GLY A 196 -20.25 -25.30 -1.47
CA GLY A 196 -20.67 -24.28 -0.52
C GLY A 196 -21.33 -23.12 -1.27
N VAL A 197 -22.43 -22.59 -0.74
CA VAL A 197 -23.04 -21.35 -1.22
C VAL A 197 -23.15 -20.41 -0.03
N THR A 198 -22.76 -19.16 -0.19
CA THR A 198 -22.83 -18.13 0.86
C THR A 198 -23.57 -16.90 0.34
N TYR A 199 -24.11 -16.08 1.25
CA TYR A 199 -24.86 -14.88 0.90
C TYR A 199 -24.79 -13.80 1.98
N LEU A 200 -25.09 -12.56 1.64
CA LEU A 200 -25.25 -11.47 2.60
C LEU A 200 -26.62 -11.54 3.27
N SER A 201 -26.66 -11.64 4.60
CA SER A 201 -27.89 -11.70 5.38
C SER A 201 -28.78 -10.46 5.17
N GLN A 202 -30.06 -10.56 5.51
CA GLN A 202 -30.98 -9.42 5.41
C GLN A 202 -30.49 -8.21 6.24
N LYS A 203 -29.91 -8.46 7.41
CA LYS A 203 -29.27 -7.43 8.24
C LYS A 203 -28.14 -6.71 7.50
N PHE A 204 -27.23 -7.45 6.85
CA PHE A 204 -26.14 -6.84 6.08
C PHE A 204 -26.63 -6.11 4.84
N GLN A 205 -27.70 -6.58 4.20
CA GLN A 205 -28.34 -5.84 3.11
C GLN A 205 -28.90 -4.50 3.60
N GLN A 206 -29.58 -4.46 4.74
CA GLN A 206 -30.06 -3.21 5.35
C GLN A 206 -28.90 -2.29 5.76
N GLN A 207 -27.80 -2.85 6.27
CA GLN A 207 -26.60 -2.06 6.59
C GLN A 207 -25.91 -1.49 5.34
N ILE A 208 -25.99 -2.18 4.19
CA ILE A 208 -25.56 -1.61 2.90
C ILE A 208 -26.48 -0.45 2.51
N GLU A 209 -27.79 -0.63 2.60
CA GLU A 209 -28.78 0.41 2.26
C GLU A 209 -28.65 1.66 3.15
N ASN A 210 -28.33 1.48 4.44
CA ASN A 210 -28.16 2.55 5.41
C ASN A 210 -26.73 3.15 5.42
N GLY A 211 -25.81 2.64 4.59
CA GLY A 211 -24.44 3.14 4.48
C GLY A 211 -23.49 2.72 5.60
N GLU A 212 -23.86 1.74 6.43
CA GLU A 212 -23.00 1.12 7.45
C GLU A 212 -22.04 0.07 6.87
N ILE A 213 -22.36 -0.47 5.69
CA ILE A 213 -21.48 -1.33 4.88
C ILE A 213 -21.40 -0.69 3.49
N ILE A 214 -20.19 -0.59 2.94
CA ILE A 214 -19.96 -0.08 1.59
C ILE A 214 -19.57 -1.22 0.64
N ILE A 215 -20.01 -1.12 -0.61
CA ILE A 215 -19.51 -1.96 -1.71
C ILE A 215 -18.23 -1.34 -2.23
N THR A 216 -17.10 -2.04 -2.10
CA THR A 216 -15.77 -1.57 -2.48
C THR A 216 -15.36 -1.99 -3.89
N GLY A 217 -16.06 -2.97 -4.47
CA GLY A 217 -15.80 -3.47 -5.81
C GLY A 217 -16.84 -4.50 -6.26
N ARG A 218 -16.75 -4.93 -7.53
CA ARG A 218 -17.56 -6.00 -8.10
C ARG A 218 -16.68 -6.89 -8.98
N ASP A 219 -16.71 -8.18 -8.74
CA ASP A 219 -16.14 -9.20 -9.64
C ASP A 219 -17.13 -9.43 -10.78
N GLU A 220 -16.85 -8.87 -11.95
CA GLU A 220 -17.70 -8.99 -13.15
C GLU A 220 -17.81 -10.43 -13.68
N ILE A 221 -16.79 -11.27 -13.43
CA ILE A 221 -16.79 -12.66 -13.87
C ILE A 221 -17.74 -13.45 -12.98
N ARG A 222 -17.57 -13.37 -11.66
CA ARG A 222 -18.38 -14.12 -10.68
C ARG A 222 -19.74 -13.49 -10.41
N ASN A 223 -19.92 -12.22 -10.76
CA ASN A 223 -21.03 -11.37 -10.35
C ASN A 223 -21.18 -11.28 -8.82
N VAL A 224 -20.09 -10.99 -8.11
CA VAL A 224 -20.08 -10.92 -6.64
C VAL A 224 -19.52 -9.56 -6.20
N VAL A 225 -20.17 -8.92 -5.22
CA VAL A 225 -19.68 -7.66 -4.66
C VAL A 225 -18.61 -7.88 -3.59
N ASP A 226 -17.65 -6.98 -3.51
CA ASP A 226 -16.77 -6.85 -2.35
C ASP A 226 -17.38 -5.83 -1.38
N VAL A 227 -17.46 -6.19 -0.10
CA VAL A 227 -18.10 -5.34 0.94
C VAL A 227 -17.24 -5.21 2.18
N GLU A 228 -17.31 -4.05 2.82
CA GLU A 228 -16.60 -3.73 4.07
C GLU A 228 -17.49 -2.87 4.97
N PHE A 229 -17.41 -3.03 6.30
CA PHE A 229 -18.06 -2.08 7.19
C PHE A 229 -17.50 -0.69 6.94
N ALA A 230 -18.39 0.29 6.80
CA ALA A 230 -18.03 1.69 6.63
C ALA A 230 -17.22 2.12 7.86
N ASN A 231 -15.90 2.19 7.71
CA ASN A 231 -15.14 3.12 8.53
C ASN A 231 -15.67 4.50 8.18
N SER A 232 -16.03 5.29 9.19
CA SER A 232 -16.78 6.55 9.12
C SER A 232 -16.08 7.69 8.34
N GLN A 233 -15.13 7.37 7.47
CA GLN A 233 -14.36 8.30 6.69
C GLN A 233 -14.10 7.78 5.26
N SER A 234 -15.07 7.89 4.34
CA SER A 234 -14.73 8.13 2.93
C SER A 234 -14.25 9.58 2.83
N LYS A 235 -13.04 9.85 3.33
CA LYS A 235 -12.58 11.23 3.49
C LYS A 235 -11.34 11.44 2.64
N GLN A 236 -11.47 12.42 1.77
CA GLN A 236 -10.35 13.11 1.14
C GLN A 236 -9.19 13.28 2.14
N ILE A 237 -7.96 13.21 1.64
CA ILE A 237 -6.77 13.48 2.46
C ILE A 237 -6.94 14.85 3.13
N MET A 238 -6.80 14.89 4.45
CA MET A 238 -7.02 16.09 5.26
C MET A 238 -5.81 17.04 5.18
N THR A 239 -5.99 18.28 5.62
CA THR A 239 -4.89 19.26 5.73
C THR A 239 -4.13 19.17 7.06
N VAL A 240 -4.57 18.32 7.98
CA VAL A 240 -3.84 17.97 9.21
C VAL A 240 -3.58 16.47 9.19
N TRP A 241 -2.31 16.08 9.23
CA TRP A 241 -1.88 14.69 9.27
C TRP A 241 -1.38 14.34 10.65
N HIS A 242 -1.94 13.29 11.23
CA HIS A 242 -1.54 12.81 12.53
C HIS A 242 -1.56 11.28 12.55
N ARG A 243 -0.37 10.71 12.49
CA ARG A 243 -0.09 9.27 12.49
C ARG A 243 1.10 8.98 13.40
N SER A 244 1.05 7.89 14.15
CA SER A 244 2.22 7.35 14.83
C SER A 244 3.39 7.11 13.86
N LEU A 245 3.09 6.62 12.66
CA LEU A 245 4.09 6.40 11.60
C LEU A 245 4.76 7.69 11.10
N HIS A 246 4.16 8.86 11.32
CA HIS A 246 4.77 10.14 10.93
C HIS A 246 5.81 10.65 11.93
N ASP A 247 6.01 9.97 13.07
CA ASP A 247 7.04 10.29 14.06
C ASP A 247 8.46 10.26 13.44
N ALA A 248 9.11 11.42 13.38
CA ALA A 248 10.44 11.58 12.79
C ALA A 248 11.57 11.02 13.66
N GLY A 249 11.33 10.82 14.96
CA GLY A 249 12.27 10.12 15.84
C GLY A 249 12.32 8.64 15.51
N ALA A 250 11.18 7.95 15.64
CA ALA A 250 11.09 6.50 15.43
C ALA A 250 11.31 6.10 13.97
N TYR A 251 10.68 6.81 13.03
CA TYR A 251 10.66 6.43 11.61
C TYR A 251 11.54 7.31 10.73
N GLY A 252 12.29 8.23 11.34
CA GLY A 252 13.40 8.95 10.74
C GLY A 252 14.72 8.56 11.41
N SER A 253 14.99 9.10 12.60
CA SER A 253 16.30 9.03 13.28
C SER A 253 16.71 7.60 13.65
N ASP A 254 15.83 6.87 14.33
CA ASP A 254 16.10 5.48 14.75
C ASP A 254 16.20 4.57 13.53
N LEU A 255 15.32 4.76 12.55
CA LEU A 255 15.35 4.02 11.28
C LEU A 255 16.68 4.22 10.53
N VAL A 256 17.14 5.47 10.34
CA VAL A 256 18.44 5.75 9.70
C VAL A 256 19.58 5.12 10.50
N SER A 257 19.58 5.29 11.82
CA SER A 257 20.62 4.75 12.70
C SER A 257 20.71 3.23 12.61
N ASN A 258 19.56 2.55 12.58
CA ASN A 258 19.49 1.09 12.44
C ASN A 258 19.94 0.60 11.06
N ILE A 259 19.61 1.32 9.98
CA ILE A 259 20.06 0.96 8.63
C ILE A 259 21.58 1.09 8.53
N ILE A 260 22.13 2.21 8.98
CA ILE A 260 23.57 2.50 8.90
C ILE A 260 24.37 1.66 9.91
N GLY A 261 23.79 1.33 11.06
CA GLY A 261 24.47 0.65 12.15
C GLY A 261 25.24 1.58 13.09
N GLN A 262 24.93 2.87 13.05
CA GLN A 262 25.57 3.89 13.86
C GLN A 262 24.48 4.74 14.52
N SER A 263 24.58 4.92 15.84
CA SER A 263 23.66 5.79 16.57
C SER A 263 23.82 7.24 16.12
N ARG A 264 22.69 7.95 15.96
CA ARG A 264 22.66 9.35 15.51
C ARG A 264 23.43 9.59 14.21
N ALA A 265 23.38 8.63 13.29
CA ALA A 265 24.08 8.73 12.02
C ALA A 265 23.64 9.93 11.17
N PHE A 266 22.43 10.46 11.41
CA PHE A 266 21.95 11.69 10.78
C PHE A 266 21.03 12.46 11.72
N SER A 267 21.17 13.78 11.73
CA SER A 267 20.32 14.67 12.52
C SER A 267 19.06 15.06 11.74
N PHE A 268 17.90 14.89 12.36
CA PHE A 268 16.60 15.34 11.83
C PHE A 268 16.20 14.79 10.44
N PRO A 269 16.36 13.48 10.15
CA PRO A 269 15.77 12.92 8.93
C PRO A 269 14.24 13.01 8.98
N LYS A 270 13.61 13.18 7.81
CA LYS A 270 12.15 13.04 7.69
C LYS A 270 11.74 11.60 8.02
N SER A 271 10.55 11.42 8.58
CA SER A 271 9.92 10.10 8.66
C SER A 271 9.80 9.50 7.25
N LEU A 272 10.13 8.20 7.13
CA LEU A 272 9.91 7.45 5.91
C LEU A 272 8.44 7.52 5.48
N TYR A 273 7.51 7.38 6.43
CA TYR A 273 6.09 7.26 6.12
C TYR A 273 5.43 8.60 5.83
N SER A 274 5.80 9.69 6.52
CA SER A 274 5.28 11.02 6.15
C SER A 274 5.73 11.41 4.73
N THR A 275 6.98 11.09 4.38
CA THR A 275 7.49 11.30 3.01
C THR A 275 6.77 10.42 1.99
N LYS A 276 6.53 9.14 2.34
CA LYS A 276 5.79 8.18 1.51
C LYS A 276 4.38 8.68 1.22
N ASP A 277 3.65 9.10 2.25
CA ASP A 277 2.28 9.55 2.14
C ASP A 277 2.17 10.87 1.35
N ALA A 278 3.11 11.79 1.53
CA ALA A 278 3.19 13.03 0.74
C ALA A 278 3.37 12.75 -0.76
N ILE A 279 4.24 11.80 -1.11
CA ILE A 279 4.44 11.39 -2.50
C ILE A 279 3.19 10.65 -3.01
N ALA A 280 2.67 9.69 -2.25
CA ALA A 280 1.52 8.89 -2.61
C ALA A 280 0.25 9.73 -2.84
N ALA A 281 0.04 10.78 -2.06
CA ALA A 281 -1.09 11.70 -2.23
C ALA A 281 -1.17 12.30 -3.65
N ILE A 282 -0.03 12.37 -4.35
CA ILE A 282 0.06 12.93 -5.70
C ILE A 282 0.20 11.84 -6.76
N VAL A 283 1.08 10.86 -6.56
CA VAL A 283 1.49 9.93 -7.64
C VAL A 283 0.93 8.52 -7.52
N ARG A 284 -0.06 8.26 -6.64
CA ARG A 284 -0.67 6.93 -6.47
C ARG A 284 -1.17 6.34 -7.79
N ASN A 285 -1.86 7.14 -8.61
CA ASN A 285 -2.36 6.71 -9.92
C ASN A 285 -1.33 6.87 -11.05
N ASN A 286 -0.14 7.41 -10.76
CA ASN A 286 0.96 7.53 -11.71
C ASN A 286 2.13 6.64 -11.30
N LYS A 287 2.05 5.37 -11.68
CA LYS A 287 3.07 4.36 -11.40
C LYS A 287 4.40 4.58 -12.13
N ASN A 288 4.48 5.53 -13.06
CA ASN A 288 5.69 5.82 -13.83
C ASN A 288 6.25 7.23 -13.56
N ALA A 289 5.80 7.87 -12.47
CA ALA A 289 6.21 9.22 -12.10
C ALA A 289 7.74 9.35 -11.93
N LEU A 290 8.28 10.51 -12.30
CA LEU A 290 9.65 10.91 -11.99
C LEU A 290 9.63 11.90 -10.82
N ILE A 291 10.28 11.52 -9.72
CA ILE A 291 10.40 12.31 -8.50
C ILE A 291 11.80 12.92 -8.45
N LEU A 292 11.89 14.22 -8.18
CA LEU A 292 13.16 14.91 -7.96
C LEU A 292 13.17 15.47 -6.54
N ASN A 293 14.22 15.15 -5.77
CA ASN A 293 14.53 15.82 -4.53
C ASN A 293 15.93 16.43 -4.61
N PHE A 294 16.00 17.75 -4.71
CA PHE A 294 17.26 18.50 -4.79
C PHE A 294 17.78 18.99 -3.43
N PHE A 295 17.21 18.49 -2.33
CA PHE A 295 17.68 18.58 -0.95
C PHE A 295 17.57 17.20 -0.29
N ALA A 296 18.30 16.22 -0.83
CA ALA A 296 18.07 14.82 -0.48
C ALA A 296 18.36 14.49 0.99
N GLY A 297 19.32 15.19 1.62
CA GLY A 297 19.76 14.94 2.99
C GLY A 297 20.09 13.46 3.16
N SER A 298 19.49 12.79 4.15
CA SER A 298 19.70 11.35 4.37
C SER A 298 19.21 10.42 3.25
N GLY A 299 18.47 10.89 2.24
CA GLY A 299 17.96 10.05 1.14
C GLY A 299 16.60 9.41 1.41
N THR A 300 15.77 9.99 2.30
CA THR A 300 14.44 9.46 2.64
C THR A 300 13.51 9.34 1.44
N THR A 301 13.57 10.26 0.47
CA THR A 301 12.66 10.28 -0.70
C THR A 301 12.81 9.04 -1.59
N LEU A 302 14.03 8.63 -1.93
CA LEU A 302 14.23 7.40 -2.73
C LEU A 302 13.73 6.17 -1.97
N HIS A 303 14.00 6.12 -0.66
CA HIS A 303 13.53 5.02 0.18
C HIS A 303 11.99 4.94 0.20
N ALA A 304 11.29 6.08 0.30
CA ALA A 304 9.83 6.15 0.22
C ALA A 304 9.30 5.72 -1.16
N VAL A 305 9.95 6.14 -2.25
CA VAL A 305 9.58 5.73 -3.62
C VAL A 305 9.74 4.23 -3.82
N ASN A 306 10.83 3.63 -3.34
CA ASN A 306 11.05 2.18 -3.42
C ASN A 306 9.96 1.40 -2.67
N LEU A 307 9.54 1.89 -1.50
CA LEU A 307 8.45 1.28 -0.75
C LEU A 307 7.11 1.39 -1.50
N LEU A 308 6.81 2.53 -2.12
CA LEU A 308 5.60 2.66 -2.96
C LEU A 308 5.61 1.71 -4.15
N ASN A 309 6.73 1.62 -4.88
CA ASN A 309 6.84 0.71 -6.00
C ASN A 309 6.69 -0.76 -5.58
N ALA A 310 7.23 -1.15 -4.44
CA ALA A 310 7.06 -2.50 -3.89
C ALA A 310 5.61 -2.78 -3.47
N GLU A 311 4.87 -1.77 -3.01
CA GLU A 311 3.45 -1.90 -2.62
C GLU A 311 2.51 -2.07 -3.81
N ASP A 312 2.71 -1.30 -4.88
CA ASP A 312 1.75 -1.23 -5.99
C ASP A 312 2.30 -1.74 -7.33
N ASN A 313 3.46 -2.40 -7.31
CA ASN A 313 4.17 -2.85 -8.51
C ASN A 313 4.39 -1.70 -9.51
N GLY A 314 4.76 -0.52 -8.99
CA GLY A 314 5.07 0.67 -9.76
C GLY A 314 6.51 0.74 -10.23
N ASN A 315 6.77 1.61 -11.21
CA ASN A 315 8.08 1.89 -11.81
C ASN A 315 8.46 3.37 -11.65
N ARG A 316 8.09 3.99 -10.53
CA ARG A 316 8.42 5.39 -10.25
C ARG A 316 9.93 5.53 -10.10
N ARG A 317 10.49 6.58 -10.68
CA ARG A 317 11.93 6.86 -10.65
C ARG A 317 12.21 8.05 -9.74
N CYS A 318 13.37 8.07 -9.10
CA CYS A 318 13.75 9.15 -8.20
C CYS A 318 15.16 9.65 -8.50
N ILE A 319 15.31 10.97 -8.61
CA ILE A 319 16.60 11.66 -8.72
C ILE A 319 16.84 12.39 -7.41
N LEU A 320 17.97 12.11 -6.76
CA LEU A 320 18.39 12.77 -5.53
C LEU A 320 19.59 13.68 -5.83
N VAL A 321 19.55 14.91 -5.33
CA VAL A 321 20.70 15.83 -5.33
C VAL A 321 20.99 16.25 -3.90
N THR A 322 22.25 16.11 -3.49
CA THR A 322 22.74 16.56 -2.18
C THR A 322 24.19 16.99 -2.29
N ASN A 323 24.58 17.92 -1.42
CA ASN A 323 25.98 18.23 -1.18
C ASN A 323 26.62 17.15 -0.31
N ASN A 324 27.95 17.05 -0.35
CA ASN A 324 28.73 16.23 0.57
C ASN A 324 29.30 17.07 1.72
N GLU A 325 28.42 17.80 2.40
CA GLU A 325 28.80 18.69 3.50
C GLU A 325 29.03 17.92 4.81
N VAL A 326 29.85 18.49 5.68
CA VAL A 326 30.17 18.00 7.05
C VAL A 326 29.60 18.98 8.07
N SER A 327 29.50 18.59 9.35
CA SER A 327 29.04 19.52 10.39
C SER A 327 30.00 20.70 10.59
N ASP A 328 29.52 21.78 11.22
CA ASP A 328 30.38 22.92 11.58
C ASP A 328 31.53 22.52 12.51
N GLU A 329 31.29 21.60 13.45
CA GLU A 329 32.37 21.06 14.30
C GLU A 329 33.37 20.23 13.50
N GLU A 330 32.90 19.31 12.65
CA GLU A 330 33.76 18.47 11.81
C GLU A 330 34.61 19.31 10.85
N SER A 331 34.00 20.32 10.22
CA SER A 331 34.66 21.29 9.35
C SER A 331 35.82 21.99 10.06
N LYS A 332 35.63 22.43 11.32
CA LYS A 332 36.69 23.07 12.11
C LYS A 332 37.83 22.11 12.43
N ILE A 333 37.50 20.88 12.82
CA ILE A 333 38.49 19.84 13.14
C ILE A 333 39.31 19.49 11.89
N LEU A 334 38.64 19.22 10.77
CA LEU A 334 39.29 18.89 9.50
C LEU A 334 40.25 20.00 9.05
N ARG A 335 39.81 21.26 9.10
CA ARG A 335 40.66 22.41 8.77
C ARG A 335 41.84 22.54 9.71
N SER A 336 41.67 22.31 11.02
CA SER A 336 42.80 22.35 11.97
C SER A 336 43.85 21.26 11.71
N ASN A 337 43.42 20.15 11.09
CA ASN A 337 44.30 19.06 10.67
C ASN A 337 44.86 19.25 9.24
N GLY A 338 44.58 20.38 8.58
CA GLY A 338 45.09 20.71 7.25
C GLY A 338 44.24 20.22 6.08
N TYR A 339 43.10 19.57 6.34
CA TYR A 339 42.20 19.08 5.28
C TYR A 339 41.26 20.18 4.77
N GLN A 340 40.90 20.07 3.48
CA GLN A 340 40.01 20.96 2.76
C GLN A 340 38.85 20.17 2.12
N PRO A 341 37.72 20.84 1.80
CA PRO A 341 36.66 20.22 1.00
C PRO A 341 37.23 19.62 -0.29
N GLY A 342 36.89 18.36 -0.57
CA GLY A 342 37.45 17.59 -1.69
C GLY A 342 38.54 16.59 -1.29
N ASP A 343 39.19 16.76 -0.14
CA ASP A 343 40.16 15.77 0.35
C ASP A 343 39.45 14.46 0.77
N PRO A 344 40.08 13.28 0.58
CA PRO A 344 39.47 11.99 0.93
C PRO A 344 38.92 11.92 2.36
N GLU A 345 39.63 12.50 3.33
CA GLU A 345 39.27 12.55 4.74
C GLU A 345 38.03 13.42 4.99
N TRP A 346 37.89 14.51 4.23
CA TRP A 346 36.71 15.36 4.25
C TRP A 346 35.51 14.65 3.61
N GLU A 347 35.71 14.14 2.41
CA GLU A 347 34.65 13.51 1.62
C GLU A 347 34.08 12.28 2.32
N LYS A 348 34.90 11.52 3.06
CA LYS A 348 34.46 10.35 3.83
C LYS A 348 33.44 10.71 4.93
N LEU A 349 33.56 11.88 5.54
CA LEU A 349 32.68 12.33 6.61
C LEU A 349 31.43 13.04 6.09
N GLY A 350 31.44 13.50 4.84
CA GLY A 350 30.32 14.24 4.28
C GLY A 350 29.03 13.42 4.21
N ILE A 351 27.89 14.11 4.36
CA ILE A 351 26.53 13.52 4.43
C ILE A 351 26.21 12.59 3.25
N CYS A 352 26.66 12.94 2.04
CA CYS A 352 26.40 12.13 0.86
C CYS A 352 27.05 10.75 0.99
N ARG A 353 28.34 10.71 1.38
CA ARG A 353 29.14 9.49 1.51
C ARG A 353 28.84 8.71 2.79
N ALA A 354 28.69 9.41 3.92
CA ALA A 354 28.51 8.78 5.22
C ALA A 354 27.08 8.30 5.50
N VAL A 355 26.08 8.92 4.87
CA VAL A 355 24.66 8.67 5.21
C VAL A 355 23.84 8.31 3.98
N THR A 356 23.81 9.18 2.98
CA THR A 356 22.89 9.06 1.84
C THR A 356 23.14 7.79 1.05
N TRP A 357 24.40 7.55 0.67
CA TRP A 357 24.83 6.37 -0.08
C TRP A 357 24.62 5.08 0.72
N PRO A 358 25.10 4.97 1.99
CA PRO A 358 24.80 3.80 2.82
C PRO A 358 23.31 3.54 2.99
N ARG A 359 22.48 4.54 3.33
CA ARG A 359 21.03 4.33 3.51
C ARG A 359 20.39 3.78 2.24
N THR A 360 20.69 4.38 1.09
CA THR A 360 20.11 3.98 -0.19
C THR A 360 20.59 2.59 -0.59
N LYS A 361 21.90 2.33 -0.60
CA LYS A 361 22.47 1.01 -0.87
C LYS A 361 21.92 -0.08 0.05
N TYR A 362 21.94 0.12 1.36
CA TYR A 362 21.58 -0.92 2.32
C TYR A 362 20.08 -1.20 2.33
N SER A 363 19.24 -0.17 2.18
CA SER A 363 17.79 -0.38 2.05
C SER A 363 17.44 -1.16 0.78
N ILE A 364 18.17 -0.95 -0.32
CA ILE A 364 18.00 -1.70 -1.58
C ILE A 364 18.48 -3.14 -1.45
N LEU A 365 19.62 -3.37 -0.79
CA LEU A 365 20.18 -4.72 -0.64
C LEU A 365 19.57 -5.53 0.50
N GLY A 366 18.88 -4.89 1.44
CA GLY A 366 18.39 -5.52 2.68
C GLY A 366 19.50 -5.89 3.66
N LYS A 367 20.74 -5.45 3.42
CA LYS A 367 21.92 -5.73 4.24
C LYS A 367 22.98 -4.64 4.08
N ARG A 368 23.86 -4.54 5.08
CA ARG A 368 25.03 -3.66 5.06
C ARG A 368 26.21 -4.27 4.31
N ASP A 369 27.24 -3.47 4.09
CA ASP A 369 28.47 -3.89 3.42
C ASP A 369 29.25 -4.98 4.19
N ASP A 370 29.10 -5.05 5.51
CA ASP A 370 29.67 -6.12 6.34
C ASP A 370 28.86 -7.44 6.29
N GLY A 371 27.78 -7.49 5.50
CA GLY A 371 26.90 -8.64 5.38
C GLY A 371 25.78 -8.71 6.42
N THR A 372 25.74 -7.80 7.41
CA THR A 372 24.68 -7.74 8.41
C THR A 372 23.34 -7.46 7.76
N VAL A 373 22.39 -8.37 7.94
CA VAL A 373 21.02 -8.24 7.43
C VAL A 373 20.28 -7.16 8.21
N LEU A 374 19.51 -6.33 7.51
CA LEU A 374 18.67 -5.32 8.15
C LEU A 374 17.52 -5.98 8.90
N ALA A 375 17.44 -5.73 10.20
CA ALA A 375 16.34 -6.17 11.06
C ALA A 375 15.15 -5.20 11.00
N GLY A 376 13.96 -5.70 11.31
CA GLY A 376 12.72 -4.92 11.35
C GLY A 376 11.85 -5.09 10.12
N GLU A 377 10.74 -4.36 10.10
CA GLU A 377 9.70 -4.46 9.09
C GLU A 377 9.25 -3.07 8.63
N TYR A 378 8.97 -2.92 7.34
CA TYR A 378 8.24 -1.79 6.79
C TYR A 378 6.73 -1.99 6.99
N PHE A 379 6.04 -0.93 7.38
CA PHE A 379 4.58 -0.86 7.37
C PHE A 379 4.10 -0.54 5.96
N THR A 380 3.19 -1.33 5.42
CA THR A 380 2.69 -1.12 4.06
C THR A 380 1.24 -0.66 4.01
N ASN A 381 0.79 -0.08 2.91
CA ASN A 381 -0.64 0.21 2.73
C ASN A 381 -1.45 -1.03 2.27
N LEU A 382 -0.79 -2.16 2.06
CA LEU A 382 -1.44 -3.41 1.70
C LEU A 382 -2.12 -4.02 2.92
N THR A 383 -3.25 -4.66 2.68
CA THR A 383 -3.96 -5.41 3.71
C THR A 383 -4.18 -6.83 3.25
N GLU A 384 -4.11 -7.76 4.19
CA GLU A 384 -4.37 -9.17 3.95
C GLU A 384 -5.52 -9.60 4.86
N THR A 385 -6.50 -10.28 4.28
CA THR A 385 -7.63 -10.83 5.03
C THR A 385 -7.34 -12.28 5.36
N LYS A 386 -7.28 -12.60 6.66
CA LYS A 386 -7.11 -13.96 7.15
C LYS A 386 -8.35 -14.42 7.89
N GLU A 387 -8.72 -15.67 7.63
CA GLU A 387 -9.72 -16.38 8.38
C GLU A 387 -9.10 -16.84 9.71
N VAL A 388 -9.65 -16.35 10.82
CA VAL A 388 -9.15 -16.61 12.18
C VAL A 388 -10.27 -17.24 12.99
N GLU A 389 -9.94 -18.31 13.71
CA GLU A 389 -10.87 -18.97 14.62
C GLU A 389 -11.25 -18.07 15.80
N ARG A 390 -12.51 -18.16 16.22
CA ARG A 390 -13.02 -17.48 17.43
C ARG A 390 -12.39 -18.09 18.68
N SER A 391 -12.20 -17.27 19.71
CA SER A 391 -11.61 -17.71 20.97
C SER A 391 -12.70 -18.20 21.93
N PHE A 392 -12.46 -19.34 22.57
CA PHE A 392 -13.39 -19.94 23.53
C PHE A 392 -12.69 -20.16 24.87
N TYR A 393 -13.32 -19.69 25.94
CA TYR A 393 -12.81 -19.73 27.29
C TYR A 393 -13.74 -20.56 28.17
N HIS A 394 -13.22 -21.66 28.70
CA HIS A 394 -13.93 -22.56 29.60
C HIS A 394 -13.80 -22.07 31.05
N LEU A 395 -14.90 -21.67 31.67
CA LEU A 395 -14.95 -21.20 33.05
C LEU A 395 -15.51 -22.31 33.96
N GLY A 396 -14.63 -23.24 34.36
CA GLY A 396 -14.97 -24.51 35.02
C GLY A 396 -15.30 -24.48 36.51
N PHE A 397 -15.40 -23.30 37.13
CA PHE A 397 -15.45 -23.16 38.60
C PHE A 397 -16.85 -23.06 39.20
N ALA A 398 -17.92 -23.01 38.39
CA ALA A 398 -19.30 -22.89 38.88
C ALA A 398 -20.01 -24.25 38.88
N GLU A 399 -20.62 -24.64 40.01
CA GLU A 399 -21.33 -25.92 40.15
C GLU A 399 -22.76 -25.89 39.58
N SER A 400 -23.44 -24.74 39.59
CA SER A 400 -24.71 -24.52 38.90
C SER A 400 -25.02 -23.01 38.72
N PHE A 401 -25.88 -22.65 37.75
CA PHE A 401 -26.30 -21.25 37.50
C PHE A 401 -26.96 -20.60 38.72
N GLU A 402 -27.68 -21.39 39.53
CA GLU A 402 -28.39 -20.95 40.73
C GLU A 402 -27.45 -20.41 41.82
N VAL A 403 -26.16 -20.75 41.76
CA VAL A 403 -25.12 -20.28 42.70
C VAL A 403 -24.52 -18.92 42.28
N LEU A 404 -24.70 -18.51 41.01
CA LEU A 404 -24.14 -17.25 40.50
C LEU A 404 -25.05 -16.06 40.82
N THR A 405 -24.84 -15.47 42.00
CA THR A 405 -25.47 -14.20 42.36
C THR A 405 -25.16 -13.10 41.33
N ASN A 406 -26.02 -12.08 41.22
CA ASN A 406 -25.79 -10.93 40.34
C ASN A 406 -24.43 -10.25 40.61
N ASN A 407 -24.03 -10.16 41.89
CA ASN A 407 -22.72 -9.61 42.27
C ASN A 407 -21.56 -10.48 41.76
N ALA A 408 -21.67 -11.81 41.85
CA ALA A 408 -20.66 -12.72 41.32
C ALA A 408 -20.55 -12.63 39.78
N LYS A 409 -21.67 -12.50 39.06
CA LYS A 409 -21.67 -12.27 37.61
C LYS A 409 -20.95 -10.97 37.22
N LYS A 410 -21.18 -9.87 37.96
CA LYS A 410 -20.47 -8.59 37.76
C LYS A 410 -18.97 -8.70 38.03
N GLN A 411 -18.58 -9.39 39.09
CA GLN A 411 -17.16 -9.64 39.39
C GLN A 411 -16.51 -10.46 38.27
N LEU A 412 -17.16 -11.52 37.82
CA LEU A 412 -16.66 -12.37 36.73
C LEU A 412 -16.45 -11.56 35.44
N ILE A 413 -17.42 -10.73 35.05
CA ILE A 413 -17.27 -9.83 33.90
C ILE A 413 -16.08 -8.88 34.05
N SER A 414 -15.87 -8.32 35.24
CA SER A 414 -14.74 -7.41 35.47
C SER A 414 -13.37 -8.07 35.39
N LEU A 415 -13.30 -9.40 35.34
CA LEU A 415 -12.07 -10.17 35.16
C LEU A 415 -11.83 -10.57 33.70
N LEU A 416 -12.83 -10.46 32.83
CA LEU A 416 -12.68 -10.82 31.42
C LEU A 416 -11.74 -9.84 30.73
N ARG A 417 -10.67 -10.38 30.14
CA ARG A 417 -9.65 -9.63 29.42
C ARG A 417 -9.43 -10.23 28.05
N ASN A 418 -9.27 -9.36 27.05
CA ASN A 418 -8.85 -9.78 25.71
C ASN A 418 -7.36 -10.18 25.73
N LYS A 419 -6.85 -10.66 24.59
CA LYS A 419 -5.42 -11.03 24.43
C LYS A 419 -4.45 -9.87 24.69
N GLU A 420 -4.91 -8.63 24.65
CA GLU A 420 -4.15 -7.40 24.91
C GLU A 420 -4.29 -6.89 26.36
N GLY A 421 -5.00 -7.62 27.24
CA GLY A 421 -5.19 -7.24 28.63
C GLY A 421 -6.24 -6.14 28.87
N LYS A 422 -7.11 -5.83 27.90
CA LYS A 422 -8.21 -4.85 28.04
C LYS A 422 -9.51 -5.51 28.49
N THR A 423 -10.30 -4.80 29.30
CA THR A 423 -11.64 -5.22 29.72
C THR A 423 -12.56 -5.40 28.52
N GLN A 424 -13.33 -6.49 28.49
CA GLN A 424 -14.14 -6.84 27.31
C GLN A 424 -15.61 -6.48 27.41
N LEU A 425 -16.21 -6.62 28.59
CA LEU A 425 -17.62 -6.36 28.83
C LEU A 425 -17.79 -5.43 30.04
N PRO A 426 -18.66 -4.41 29.96
CA PRO A 426 -18.98 -3.59 31.12
C PRO A 426 -19.94 -4.32 32.07
N GLN A 427 -19.75 -4.13 33.38
CA GLN A 427 -20.60 -4.74 34.42
C GLN A 427 -22.07 -4.29 34.35
N THR A 428 -22.35 -3.16 33.69
CA THR A 428 -23.70 -2.61 33.49
C THR A 428 -24.58 -3.50 32.62
N LEU A 429 -24.01 -4.44 31.86
CA LEU A 429 -24.77 -5.39 31.04
C LEU A 429 -25.38 -6.54 31.87
N VAL A 430 -24.97 -6.72 33.12
CA VAL A 430 -25.53 -7.76 34.01
C VAL A 430 -26.86 -7.28 34.58
N LYS A 431 -27.94 -7.97 34.21
CA LYS A 431 -29.27 -7.86 34.82
C LYS A 431 -29.49 -8.99 35.84
N THR A 432 -30.49 -8.83 36.70
CA THR A 432 -30.77 -9.74 37.82
C THR A 432 -31.00 -11.19 37.38
N ASP A 433 -31.56 -11.37 36.18
CA ASP A 433 -31.95 -12.63 35.56
C ASP A 433 -31.06 -13.01 34.35
N SER A 434 -29.95 -12.31 34.11
CA SER A 434 -29.09 -12.57 32.94
C SER A 434 -28.58 -14.02 32.92
N LYS A 435 -29.13 -14.81 32.00
CA LYS A 435 -28.67 -16.17 31.67
C LYS A 435 -27.44 -16.16 30.74
N PHE A 436 -27.31 -15.11 29.94
CA PHE A 436 -26.18 -14.84 29.06
C PHE A 436 -26.08 -13.33 28.77
N ILE A 437 -25.02 -12.91 28.10
CA ILE A 437 -24.84 -11.55 27.57
C ILE A 437 -24.40 -11.62 26.13
N VAL A 438 -25.18 -10.98 25.26
CA VAL A 438 -24.83 -10.66 23.88
C VAL A 438 -24.99 -9.15 23.72
N SER A 439 -24.03 -8.49 23.06
CA SER A 439 -24.09 -7.06 22.81
C SER A 439 -23.64 -6.75 21.39
N ASP A 440 -24.36 -5.81 20.77
CA ASP A 440 -24.06 -5.16 19.50
C ASP A 440 -22.78 -4.29 19.53
N LYS A 441 -22.30 -3.91 20.71
CA LYS A 441 -21.17 -2.97 20.89
C LYS A 441 -19.86 -3.61 21.32
N HIS A 442 -19.92 -4.84 21.81
CA HIS A 442 -18.77 -5.51 22.41
C HIS A 442 -18.43 -6.79 21.67
N THR A 443 -17.14 -7.10 21.56
CA THR A 443 -16.61 -8.24 20.81
C THR A 443 -16.60 -9.54 21.62
N ALA A 444 -17.18 -9.55 22.81
CA ALA A 444 -17.19 -10.70 23.70
C ALA A 444 -18.61 -11.05 24.13
N SER A 445 -18.86 -12.34 24.35
CA SER A 445 -20.12 -12.85 24.86
C SER A 445 -19.87 -13.88 25.97
N ILE A 446 -20.81 -13.96 26.91
CA ILE A 446 -20.73 -14.91 28.01
C ILE A 446 -22.05 -15.63 28.22
N LEU A 447 -21.98 -16.96 28.35
CA LEU A 447 -23.08 -17.84 28.76
C LEU A 447 -22.91 -18.18 30.25
N PHE A 448 -23.84 -17.76 31.09
CA PHE A 448 -23.87 -18.07 32.52
C PHE A 448 -24.68 -19.33 32.82
N ASP A 449 -25.77 -19.56 32.09
CA ASP A 449 -26.66 -20.72 32.24
C ASP A 449 -26.64 -21.60 31.00
N VAL A 450 -26.15 -22.83 31.13
CA VAL A 450 -26.12 -23.80 30.02
C VAL A 450 -27.52 -24.23 29.56
N ASN A 451 -28.55 -24.09 30.39
CA ASN A 451 -29.93 -24.37 29.98
C ASN A 451 -30.49 -23.32 29.02
N ALA A 452 -29.84 -22.17 28.92
CA ALA A 452 -30.20 -21.10 27.99
C ALA A 452 -29.35 -21.11 26.71
N VAL A 453 -28.67 -22.22 26.41
CA VAL A 453 -27.78 -22.31 25.24
C VAL A 453 -28.51 -22.00 23.94
N ASP A 454 -29.75 -22.49 23.77
CA ASP A 454 -30.51 -22.27 22.53
C ASP A 454 -30.93 -20.80 22.42
N GLU A 455 -31.47 -20.20 23.49
CA GLU A 455 -31.77 -18.75 23.55
C GLU A 455 -30.52 -17.89 23.28
N TRP A 456 -29.35 -18.33 23.77
CA TRP A 456 -28.09 -17.63 23.56
C TRP A 456 -27.59 -17.74 22.13
N LEU A 457 -27.68 -18.93 21.51
CA LEU A 457 -27.33 -19.14 20.11
C LEU A 457 -28.21 -18.30 19.18
N ASP A 458 -29.51 -18.22 19.45
CA ASP A 458 -30.43 -17.34 18.71
C ASP A 458 -30.04 -15.87 18.86
N ALA A 459 -29.69 -15.42 20.08
CA ALA A 459 -29.23 -14.06 20.32
C ALA A 459 -27.88 -13.74 19.64
N LEU A 460 -27.03 -14.75 19.48
CA LEU A 460 -25.75 -14.65 18.76
C LEU A 460 -25.92 -14.59 17.25
N GLU A 461 -27.10 -14.93 16.72
CA GLU A 461 -27.34 -14.90 15.28
C GLU A 461 -27.07 -13.50 14.71
N ASP A 462 -26.28 -13.46 13.63
CA ASP A 462 -25.82 -12.25 12.95
C ASP A 462 -25.00 -11.27 13.84
N GLN A 463 -24.38 -11.75 14.93
CA GLN A 463 -23.43 -10.99 15.78
C GLN A 463 -21.98 -11.34 15.44
N ASP A 464 -21.59 -11.18 14.17
CA ASP A 464 -20.27 -11.58 13.66
C ASP A 464 -19.08 -10.85 14.31
N HIS A 465 -19.32 -9.66 14.88
CA HIS A 465 -18.32 -8.88 15.60
C HIS A 465 -17.90 -9.50 16.94
N ILE A 466 -18.62 -10.52 17.42
CA ILE A 466 -18.28 -11.25 18.64
C ILE A 466 -17.25 -12.34 18.31
N ILE A 467 -16.08 -12.21 18.94
CA ILE A 467 -14.89 -13.01 18.68
C ILE A 467 -14.46 -13.86 19.88
N ASP A 468 -14.84 -13.45 21.10
CA ASP A 468 -14.45 -14.11 22.35
C ASP A 468 -15.70 -14.63 23.09
N PHE A 469 -15.71 -15.94 23.37
CA PHE A 469 -16.84 -16.63 23.98
C PHE A 469 -16.44 -17.24 25.31
N TYR A 470 -17.09 -16.80 26.38
CA TYR A 470 -16.90 -17.32 27.73
C TYR A 470 -18.07 -18.22 28.10
N ILE A 471 -17.78 -19.47 28.46
CA ILE A 471 -18.82 -20.45 28.77
C ILE A 471 -18.61 -20.94 30.20
N VAL A 472 -19.56 -20.62 31.07
CA VAL A 472 -19.55 -21.00 32.48
C VAL A 472 -20.19 -22.38 32.63
N VAL A 473 -19.35 -23.40 32.77
CA VAL A 473 -19.80 -24.80 32.91
C VAL A 473 -18.70 -25.64 33.54
N LYS A 474 -19.02 -26.51 34.50
CA LYS A 474 -18.03 -27.40 35.13
C LYS A 474 -17.54 -28.50 34.17
N GLU A 475 -18.46 -29.05 33.38
CA GLU A 475 -18.23 -30.21 32.53
C GLU A 475 -17.58 -29.86 31.19
N THR A 476 -16.37 -30.37 30.96
CA THR A 476 -15.62 -30.17 29.72
C THR A 476 -16.35 -30.72 28.48
N ALA A 477 -17.15 -31.78 28.62
CA ALA A 477 -17.92 -32.35 27.52
C ALA A 477 -19.01 -31.39 27.03
N VAL A 478 -19.74 -30.76 27.97
CA VAL A 478 -20.75 -29.74 27.66
C VAL A 478 -20.11 -28.51 27.05
N PHE A 479 -18.98 -28.05 27.58
CA PHE A 479 -18.20 -26.95 26.97
C PHE A 479 -17.84 -27.24 25.51
N LYS A 480 -17.30 -28.42 25.21
CA LYS A 480 -16.92 -28.82 23.85
C LYS A 480 -18.12 -28.86 22.89
N ARG A 481 -19.27 -29.33 23.37
CA ARG A 481 -20.53 -29.34 22.59
C ARG A 481 -20.99 -27.92 22.26
N ILE A 482 -21.08 -27.04 23.26
CA ILE A 482 -21.50 -25.64 23.07
C ILE A 482 -20.52 -24.91 22.15
N LYS A 483 -19.21 -25.10 22.35
CA LYS A 483 -18.19 -24.57 21.44
C LYS A 483 -18.45 -25.00 19.99
N ALA A 484 -18.72 -26.28 19.75
CA ALA A 484 -19.02 -26.77 18.41
C ALA A 484 -20.28 -26.12 17.83
N GLN A 485 -21.35 -25.95 18.62
CA GLN A 485 -22.58 -25.27 18.18
C GLN A 485 -22.33 -23.80 17.80
N VAL A 486 -21.55 -23.06 18.60
CA VAL A 486 -21.19 -21.66 18.30
C VAL A 486 -20.28 -21.59 17.07
N SER A 487 -19.32 -22.50 16.94
CA SER A 487 -18.46 -22.60 15.76
C SER A 487 -19.25 -22.93 14.49
N ASP A 488 -20.24 -23.81 14.57
CA ASP A 488 -21.11 -24.15 13.42
C ASP A 488 -22.03 -22.98 13.04
N LEU A 489 -22.49 -22.21 14.03
CA LEU A 489 -23.32 -21.02 13.82
C LEU A 489 -22.52 -19.86 13.22
N LEU A 490 -21.45 -19.43 13.91
CA LEU A 490 -20.72 -18.20 13.62
C LEU A 490 -19.45 -18.41 12.80
N GLY A 491 -18.97 -19.64 12.66
CA GLY A 491 -17.76 -19.96 11.92
C GLY A 491 -16.52 -19.24 12.45
N PRO A 492 -15.51 -19.04 11.61
CA PRO A 492 -14.37 -18.14 11.85
C PRO A 492 -14.68 -16.70 11.39
N ILE A 493 -13.80 -15.77 11.77
CA ILE A 493 -13.87 -14.35 11.39
C ILE A 493 -12.84 -14.02 10.32
N ASN A 494 -13.18 -13.09 9.44
CA ASN A 494 -12.23 -12.49 8.51
C ASN A 494 -11.63 -11.23 9.13
N ILE A 495 -10.35 -11.32 9.50
CA ILE A 495 -9.58 -10.19 10.00
C ILE A 495 -8.72 -9.66 8.87
N THR A 496 -8.95 -8.42 8.48
CA THR A 496 -8.08 -7.69 7.55
C THR A 496 -6.98 -6.98 8.36
N SER A 497 -5.73 -7.39 8.19
CA SER A 497 -4.57 -6.80 8.85
C SER A 497 -3.61 -6.14 7.87
N GLN A 498 -2.89 -5.10 8.32
CA GLN A 498 -1.85 -4.46 7.54
C GLN A 498 -0.71 -5.44 7.25
N VAL A 499 -0.36 -5.59 5.97
CA VAL A 499 0.80 -6.39 5.57
C VAL A 499 2.05 -5.61 5.95
N LYS A 500 2.99 -6.32 6.56
CA LYS A 500 4.33 -5.80 6.83
C LYS A 500 5.32 -6.48 5.92
N ARG A 501 6.39 -5.77 5.60
CA ARG A 501 7.45 -6.27 4.72
C ARG A 501 8.79 -6.29 5.44
N PRO A 502 9.49 -7.43 5.54
CA PRO A 502 10.82 -7.48 6.15
C PRO A 502 11.80 -6.53 5.46
N MET A 503 12.57 -5.78 6.25
CA MET A 503 13.60 -4.88 5.68
C MET A 503 14.73 -5.65 4.99
N SER A 504 14.96 -6.89 5.41
CA SER A 504 15.95 -7.82 4.86
C SER A 504 15.71 -8.21 3.40
N GLU A 505 14.48 -8.07 2.89
CA GLU A 505 14.16 -8.34 1.49
C GLU A 505 14.71 -7.28 0.52
N GLY A 506 15.17 -6.13 1.02
CA GLY A 506 15.72 -5.07 0.18
C GLY A 506 14.66 -4.43 -0.73
N PHE A 507 15.04 -3.91 -1.89
CA PHE A 507 14.10 -3.46 -2.92
C PHE A 507 14.65 -3.84 -4.30
N PRO A 508 13.82 -4.34 -5.24
CA PRO A 508 14.25 -4.68 -6.58
C PRO A 508 14.42 -3.41 -7.44
N THR A 509 15.44 -2.61 -7.15
CA THR A 509 15.77 -1.37 -7.87
C THR A 509 17.27 -1.25 -8.08
N ASN A 510 17.67 -0.59 -9.16
CA ASN A 510 19.04 -0.11 -9.35
C ASN A 510 19.24 1.25 -8.66
N VAL A 511 20.51 1.58 -8.41
CA VAL A 511 20.94 2.92 -7.98
C VAL A 511 22.31 3.20 -8.60
N GLU A 512 22.46 4.39 -9.17
CA GLU A 512 23.73 4.90 -9.70
C GLU A 512 24.05 6.22 -9.01
N TYR A 513 25.33 6.46 -8.76
CA TYR A 513 25.78 7.67 -8.08
C TYR A 513 26.69 8.49 -8.98
N PHE A 514 26.40 9.77 -9.07
CA PHE A 514 27.14 10.72 -9.89
C PHE A 514 27.75 11.81 -9.03
N LYS A 515 28.98 12.21 -9.37
CA LYS A 515 29.55 13.49 -8.95
C LYS A 515 29.36 14.45 -10.11
N LEU A 516 28.68 15.57 -9.87
CA LEU A 516 28.56 16.62 -10.87
C LEU A 516 29.87 17.41 -10.91
N ASP A 517 30.42 17.56 -12.11
CA ASP A 517 31.64 18.33 -12.37
C ASP A 517 31.47 19.18 -13.63
N PHE A 518 32.40 20.11 -13.87
CA PHE A 518 32.42 20.94 -15.06
C PHE A 518 33.34 20.36 -16.12
N LEU A 519 32.84 20.31 -17.36
CA LEU A 519 33.65 19.94 -18.52
C LEU A 519 34.18 21.18 -19.23
N ASP A 520 35.36 21.05 -19.85
CA ASP A 520 35.88 22.12 -20.72
C ASP A 520 35.00 22.29 -21.95
N LYS A 521 34.57 23.53 -22.21
CA LYS A 521 33.67 23.85 -23.31
C LYS A 521 34.27 23.51 -24.68
N ASN A 522 35.57 23.70 -24.87
CA ASN A 522 36.21 23.43 -26.16
C ASN A 522 36.34 21.93 -26.39
N SER A 523 36.74 21.17 -25.37
CA SER A 523 36.78 19.70 -25.44
C SER A 523 35.40 19.10 -25.72
N VAL A 524 34.34 19.62 -25.08
CA VAL A 524 32.96 19.25 -25.44
C VAL A 524 32.67 19.63 -26.90
N SER A 525 32.98 20.84 -27.34
CA SER A 525 32.67 21.27 -28.72
C SER A 525 33.40 20.45 -29.79
N LEU A 526 34.54 19.85 -29.44
CA LEU A 526 35.37 19.02 -30.32
C LEU A 526 35.02 17.52 -30.26
N GLY A 527 33.95 17.12 -29.58
CA GLY A 527 33.57 15.71 -29.47
C GLY A 527 34.21 14.97 -28.29
N GLN A 528 35.42 15.39 -27.89
CA GLN A 528 36.40 14.73 -27.01
C GLN A 528 35.97 14.40 -25.56
N GLN A 529 34.71 14.63 -25.20
CA GLN A 529 34.16 14.39 -23.86
C GLN A 529 32.93 13.47 -23.90
N PHE A 530 32.77 12.71 -24.99
CA PHE A 530 31.60 11.84 -25.17
C PHE A 530 31.42 10.84 -24.02
N HIS A 531 32.53 10.28 -23.51
CA HIS A 531 32.53 9.37 -22.36
C HIS A 531 31.83 9.97 -21.13
N GLU A 532 32.10 11.24 -20.83
CA GLU A 532 31.53 11.96 -19.68
C GLU A 532 30.04 12.30 -19.87
N ILE A 533 29.58 12.40 -21.13
CA ILE A 533 28.19 12.77 -21.46
C ILE A 533 27.28 11.53 -21.53
N LEU A 534 27.81 10.35 -21.86
CA LEU A 534 27.05 9.11 -22.03
C LEU A 534 26.09 8.79 -20.85
N PRO A 535 26.48 8.95 -19.57
CA PRO A 535 25.56 8.73 -18.45
C PRO A 535 24.33 9.65 -18.48
N LEU A 536 24.49 10.91 -18.92
CA LEU A 536 23.38 11.85 -19.04
C LEU A 536 22.40 11.43 -20.14
N LEU A 537 22.90 10.89 -21.25
CA LEU A 537 22.07 10.35 -22.34
C LEU A 537 21.28 9.13 -21.86
N TRP A 538 21.91 8.24 -21.10
CA TRP A 538 21.23 7.11 -20.47
C TRP A 538 20.12 7.55 -19.51
N LEU A 539 20.39 8.54 -18.64
CA LEU A 539 19.39 9.12 -17.73
C LEU A 539 18.21 9.74 -18.50
N LYS A 540 18.49 10.53 -19.54
CA LYS A 540 17.47 11.16 -20.41
C LYS A 540 16.63 10.11 -21.15
N SER A 541 17.21 8.96 -21.45
CA SER A 541 16.54 7.85 -22.16
C SER A 541 15.70 6.95 -21.26
N GLY A 542 15.75 7.13 -19.93
CA GLY A 542 14.93 6.35 -19.03
C GLY A 542 15.67 5.79 -17.82
N ALA A 543 17.00 5.73 -17.88
CA ALA A 543 17.86 5.00 -16.93
C ALA A 543 17.52 3.49 -16.84
N ILE A 544 17.14 2.89 -17.97
CA ILE A 544 16.78 1.46 -18.07
C ILE A 544 18.04 0.62 -18.17
N GLY A 545 18.09 -0.51 -17.48
CA GLY A 545 19.22 -1.44 -17.50
C GLY A 545 20.45 -0.95 -16.74
N LYS A 546 21.57 -1.68 -16.90
CA LYS A 546 22.87 -1.27 -16.34
C LYS A 546 23.39 -0.05 -17.11
N ARG A 547 23.96 0.93 -16.41
CA ARG A 547 24.57 2.10 -17.06
C ARG A 547 25.62 1.64 -18.10
N PRO A 548 25.56 2.13 -19.35
CA PRO A 548 26.54 1.77 -20.36
C PRO A 548 27.92 2.38 -20.04
N GLU A 549 28.97 1.64 -20.37
CA GLU A 549 30.37 2.04 -20.20
C GLU A 549 31.14 1.78 -21.49
N ILE A 550 32.06 2.68 -21.84
CA ILE A 550 32.95 2.55 -22.99
C ILE A 550 34.33 2.20 -22.44
N SER A 551 34.87 1.04 -22.82
CA SER A 551 36.17 0.56 -22.35
C SER A 551 37.36 1.03 -23.20
N SER A 552 37.12 1.51 -24.41
CA SER A 552 38.15 2.02 -25.32
C SER A 552 38.47 3.49 -25.05
N SER A 553 39.72 3.88 -25.28
CA SER A 553 40.14 5.28 -25.35
C SER A 553 39.69 5.98 -26.63
N GLU A 554 39.35 5.21 -27.67
CA GLU A 554 38.81 5.71 -28.93
C GLU A 554 37.29 5.83 -28.85
N GLU A 555 36.76 6.92 -29.41
CA GLU A 555 35.33 7.17 -29.50
C GLU A 555 34.68 6.18 -30.48
N PRO A 556 33.56 5.54 -30.10
CA PRO A 556 32.85 4.66 -31.01
C PRO A 556 32.22 5.46 -32.15
N GLU A 557 32.10 4.86 -33.35
CA GLU A 557 31.40 5.49 -34.47
C GLU A 557 29.87 5.50 -34.25
N MET A 558 29.36 4.48 -33.54
CA MET A 558 27.97 4.33 -33.15
C MET A 558 27.85 3.44 -31.91
N LEU A 559 26.73 3.55 -31.19
CA LEU A 559 26.34 2.67 -30.10
C LEU A 559 24.90 2.25 -30.28
N ILE A 560 24.63 0.94 -30.24
CA ILE A 560 23.28 0.39 -30.16
C ILE A 560 23.18 -0.35 -28.84
N LEU A 561 22.25 0.09 -27.98
CA LEU A 561 22.14 -0.38 -26.60
C LEU A 561 20.73 -0.93 -26.35
N PRO A 562 20.41 -2.14 -26.86
CA PRO A 562 19.08 -2.73 -26.72
C PRO A 562 18.66 -2.92 -25.26
N GLN A 563 19.58 -3.27 -24.37
CA GLN A 563 19.29 -3.43 -22.94
C GLN A 563 18.91 -2.12 -22.23
N ASN A 564 19.26 -0.98 -22.83
CA ASN A 564 18.97 0.35 -22.32
C ASN A 564 17.88 1.08 -23.12
N HIS A 565 17.40 0.47 -24.21
CA HIS A 565 16.37 0.97 -25.12
C HIS A 565 16.78 2.26 -25.86
N PHE A 566 18.08 2.50 -26.07
CA PHE A 566 18.53 3.67 -26.83
C PHE A 566 19.74 3.40 -27.71
N ALA A 567 19.96 4.28 -28.69
CA ALA A 567 21.10 4.22 -29.59
C ALA A 567 21.70 5.62 -29.84
N ILE A 568 22.94 5.67 -30.28
CA ILE A 568 23.68 6.88 -30.56
C ILE A 568 24.44 6.70 -31.89
N LEU A 569 24.25 7.62 -32.83
CA LEU A 569 25.12 7.76 -33.99
C LEU A 569 26.10 8.91 -33.73
N ILE A 570 27.40 8.61 -33.74
CA ILE A 570 28.47 9.58 -33.46
C ILE A 570 29.07 10.10 -34.77
N ASP A 571 29.28 9.20 -35.73
CA ASP A 571 29.76 9.52 -37.07
C ASP A 571 28.62 9.43 -38.10
N GLU A 572 28.23 10.58 -38.67
CA GLU A 572 27.19 10.69 -39.69
C GLU A 572 27.47 9.82 -40.93
N THR A 573 28.74 9.58 -41.26
CA THR A 573 29.11 8.77 -42.43
C THR A 573 28.70 7.30 -42.28
N LYS A 574 28.40 6.85 -41.06
CA LYS A 574 27.95 5.49 -40.74
C LYS A 574 26.44 5.34 -40.64
N TYR A 575 25.67 6.35 -41.06
CA TYR A 575 24.19 6.32 -40.97
C TYR A 575 23.56 5.09 -41.62
N ALA A 576 24.00 4.69 -42.82
CA ALA A 576 23.40 3.55 -43.52
C ALA A 576 23.56 2.24 -42.73
N GLU A 577 24.77 1.98 -42.22
CA GLU A 577 25.07 0.82 -41.36
C GLU A 577 24.31 0.90 -40.03
N PHE A 578 24.21 2.09 -39.45
CA PHE A 578 23.46 2.32 -38.21
C PHE A 578 21.97 2.02 -38.38
N ALA A 579 21.36 2.48 -39.48
CA ALA A 579 19.96 2.23 -39.79
C ALA A 579 19.68 0.74 -40.04
N GLU A 580 20.61 0.02 -40.69
CA GLU A 580 20.52 -1.43 -40.89
C GLU A 580 20.53 -2.16 -39.54
N LYS A 581 21.52 -1.90 -38.68
CA LYS A 581 21.58 -2.53 -37.35
C LYS A 581 20.39 -2.16 -36.45
N LEU A 582 19.90 -0.93 -36.54
CA LEU A 582 18.69 -0.54 -35.83
C LEU A 582 17.44 -1.29 -36.29
N SER A 583 17.37 -1.68 -37.56
CA SER A 583 16.24 -2.44 -38.09
C SER A 583 16.18 -3.88 -37.55
N GLU A 584 17.30 -4.39 -37.04
CA GLU A 584 17.40 -5.69 -36.37
C GLU A 584 16.91 -5.65 -34.92
N GLU A 585 16.80 -4.45 -34.32
CA GLU A 585 16.47 -4.26 -32.91
C GLU A 585 15.07 -3.67 -32.72
N ASN A 586 14.18 -4.41 -32.04
CA ASN A 586 12.77 -4.03 -31.90
C ASN A 586 12.45 -3.16 -30.68
N ASN A 587 13.41 -2.93 -29.78
CA ASN A 587 13.18 -2.32 -28.46
C ASN A 587 13.93 -0.99 -28.25
N ILE A 588 14.47 -0.39 -29.31
CA ILE A 588 15.08 0.95 -29.25
C ILE A 588 13.97 2.00 -29.29
N GLU A 589 13.88 2.80 -28.22
CA GLU A 589 12.85 3.84 -28.06
C GLU A 589 13.40 5.26 -28.28
N VAL A 590 14.71 5.44 -28.09
CA VAL A 590 15.37 6.75 -28.15
C VAL A 590 16.64 6.68 -29.00
N ILE A 591 16.83 7.66 -29.89
CA ILE A 591 18.04 7.78 -30.71
C ILE A 591 18.65 9.16 -30.52
N TYR A 592 19.97 9.20 -30.40
CA TYR A 592 20.74 10.44 -30.42
C TYR A 592 21.61 10.50 -31.67
N PHE A 593 21.58 11.64 -32.35
CA PHE A 593 22.48 11.94 -33.47
C PHE A 593 23.44 13.04 -33.06
N VAL A 594 24.74 12.73 -33.08
CA VAL A 594 25.81 13.70 -32.88
C VAL A 594 26.00 14.48 -34.18
N THR A 595 25.36 15.64 -34.27
CA THR A 595 25.43 16.49 -35.46
C THR A 595 25.13 17.94 -35.14
N ASN A 596 25.84 18.86 -35.80
CA ASN A 596 25.54 20.29 -35.76
C ASN A 596 24.60 20.74 -36.89
N SER A 597 24.27 19.86 -37.85
CA SER A 597 23.43 20.16 -39.01
C SER A 597 21.96 19.82 -38.75
N GLU A 598 21.08 20.83 -38.75
CA GLU A 598 19.62 20.60 -38.64
C GLU A 598 19.07 19.81 -39.83
N GLU A 599 19.62 20.03 -41.03
CA GLU A 599 19.18 19.34 -42.25
C GLU A 599 19.53 17.85 -42.16
N ALA A 600 20.77 17.52 -41.79
CA ALA A 600 21.21 16.15 -41.59
C ALA A 600 20.40 15.45 -40.48
N PHE A 601 20.15 16.13 -39.36
CA PHE A 601 19.31 15.58 -38.29
C PHE A 601 17.89 15.25 -38.76
N ARG A 602 17.27 16.14 -39.55
CA ARG A 602 15.91 15.92 -40.08
C ARG A 602 15.89 14.76 -41.06
N GLU A 603 16.86 14.70 -41.97
CA GLU A 603 16.99 13.63 -42.95
C GLU A 603 17.19 12.26 -42.25
N MET A 604 18.19 12.16 -41.37
CA MET A 604 18.47 10.95 -40.60
C MET A 604 17.28 10.54 -39.72
N SER A 605 16.62 11.48 -39.06
CA SER A 605 15.43 11.17 -38.24
C SER A 605 14.26 10.65 -39.10
N SER A 606 14.08 11.18 -40.32
CA SER A 606 12.99 10.76 -41.21
C SER A 606 13.17 9.34 -41.75
N GLY A 607 14.42 8.86 -41.86
CA GLY A 607 14.74 7.53 -42.35
C GLY A 607 14.65 6.42 -41.30
N ILE A 608 14.34 6.73 -40.03
CA ILE A 608 14.22 5.74 -38.95
C ILE A 608 12.80 5.75 -38.36
N LYS A 609 12.31 4.55 -37.98
CA LYS A 609 10.95 4.36 -37.44
C LYS A 609 10.77 4.75 -35.97
N VAL A 610 11.84 5.13 -35.27
CA VAL A 610 11.81 5.44 -33.83
C VAL A 610 11.32 6.86 -33.60
N SER A 611 10.31 7.03 -32.73
CA SER A 611 9.61 8.31 -32.57
C SER A 611 10.37 9.39 -31.79
N LYS A 612 11.38 9.03 -30.98
CA LYS A 612 12.14 9.98 -30.16
C LYS A 612 13.57 10.06 -30.65
N THR A 613 13.86 11.08 -31.45
CA THR A 613 15.22 11.40 -31.88
C THR A 613 15.67 12.72 -31.25
N TYR A 614 16.96 12.82 -30.94
CA TYR A 614 17.56 14.01 -30.36
C TYR A 614 18.83 14.39 -31.12
N GLN A 615 19.02 15.69 -31.35
CA GLN A 615 20.26 16.24 -31.86
C GLN A 615 21.21 16.51 -30.68
N LEU A 616 22.46 16.05 -30.76
CA LEU A 616 23.50 16.28 -29.74
C LEU A 616 24.53 17.32 -30.18
N TYR A 617 25.34 17.78 -29.22
CA TYR A 617 26.29 18.90 -29.29
C TYR A 617 25.66 20.28 -29.44
N ARG A 618 24.83 20.56 -30.43
CA ARG A 618 24.12 21.85 -30.46
C ARG A 618 23.20 22.02 -29.26
N ASP A 619 22.28 21.07 -29.04
CA ASP A 619 21.39 21.11 -27.87
C ASP A 619 22.14 20.93 -26.54
N TYR A 620 23.27 20.23 -26.52
CA TYR A 620 24.07 20.08 -25.30
C TYR A 620 24.78 21.39 -24.93
N ILE A 621 25.46 22.01 -25.90
CA ILE A 621 26.13 23.30 -25.70
C ILE A 621 25.10 24.40 -25.40
N ASP A 622 23.96 24.42 -26.09
CA ASP A 622 22.94 25.45 -25.91
C ASP A 622 22.17 25.31 -24.57
N ASN A 623 22.04 24.09 -24.03
CA ASN A 623 21.30 23.86 -22.78
C ASN A 623 22.17 23.75 -21.53
N PHE A 624 23.46 23.40 -21.64
CA PHE A 624 24.34 23.15 -20.48
C PHE A 624 25.47 24.19 -20.31
N VAL A 625 25.56 25.23 -21.14
CA VAL A 625 26.49 26.36 -20.92
C VAL A 625 25.93 27.32 -19.86
N LEU A 626 26.64 27.44 -18.75
CA LEU A 626 26.38 28.46 -17.71
C LEU A 626 26.68 29.88 -18.23
N GLY A 627 25.75 30.82 -18.00
CA GLY A 627 25.91 32.24 -18.36
C GLY A 627 25.56 32.60 -19.82
N SER A 628 24.95 31.69 -20.58
CA SER A 628 24.36 32.03 -21.88
C SER A 628 23.03 32.80 -21.71
N ARG A 629 22.68 33.62 -22.72
CA ARG A 629 21.61 34.65 -22.83
C ARG A 629 20.20 34.38 -22.26
N ARG A 630 19.93 33.29 -21.56
CA ARG A 630 18.62 32.98 -20.95
C ARG A 630 18.41 33.61 -19.55
N ASP A 631 19.39 34.36 -19.04
CA ASP A 631 19.27 35.13 -17.78
C ASP A 631 18.64 36.53 -17.96
N SER A 632 18.20 36.88 -19.17
CA SER A 632 17.42 38.10 -19.45
C SER A 632 15.93 37.83 -19.54
#